data_AF-A0A9D7SLS4-F1
#
_entry.id   AF-A0A9D7SLS4-F1
#
_cell.length_a   1.000
_cell.length_b   1.000
_cell.length_c   1.000
_cell.angle_alpha   90.00
_cell.angle_beta   90.00
_cell.angle_gamma   90.00
#
_symmetry.space_group_name_H-M   'P 1'
#
loop_
_entity.id
_entity.type
_entity.pdbx_description
1 polymer ?
#
loop_
_entity_poly.entity_id
_entity_poly.type
_entity_poly.pdbx_seq_one_letter_code
_entity_poly.pdbx_strand_id
1 'polypeptide(L)'
;MADWSLIDTVLLDMDGTLLDLHFDNHFWQTHVPRRYAETRGLSGEAAREELMSRYHARAGTLDWYSVDYWATELEMDIMRLKEEVAHLIAVHPSVTEFLAAVRASGRRVALVTNAHHKSVTLKMARTGLRPHFDAIVSSHALGLPKEDVGFWRRLQAVEPFDPARSLLVDDSLPVLDSARDYGLGQLLAVRRPDTRQPEKDTTGYRAIGSFAEIMPARHDD
;
A
#
# COMPACT_ATOMS: atom_id res chain seq x y z
N MET A 1 -2.04 -8.26 20.13
CA MET A 1 -1.02 -7.83 19.14
C MET A 1 -1.20 -6.34 18.85
N ALA A 2 -2.39 -5.92 18.43
CA ALA A 2 -2.89 -4.57 18.68
C ALA A 2 -3.59 -4.51 20.07
N ASP A 3 -3.46 -3.40 20.77
CA ASP A 3 -4.28 -3.06 21.95
C ASP A 3 -5.41 -2.12 21.52
N TRP A 4 -6.60 -2.70 21.31
CA TRP A 4 -7.77 -1.98 20.81
C TRP A 4 -8.31 -0.92 21.78
N SER A 5 -8.01 -1.01 23.08
CA SER A 5 -8.45 0.00 24.06
C SER A 5 -7.76 1.35 23.88
N LEU A 6 -6.61 1.34 23.20
CA LEU A 6 -5.78 2.52 22.92
C LEU A 6 -5.89 2.99 21.46
N ILE A 7 -6.86 2.50 20.67
CA ILE A 7 -6.98 2.83 19.25
C ILE A 7 -8.33 3.48 18.98
N ASP A 8 -8.29 4.69 18.42
CA ASP A 8 -9.47 5.38 17.87
C ASP A 8 -9.43 5.41 16.33
N THR A 9 -8.22 5.45 15.76
CA THR A 9 -8.00 5.54 14.31
C THR A 9 -7.14 4.38 13.81
N VAL A 10 -7.56 3.76 12.70
CA VAL A 10 -6.81 2.71 12.01
C VAL A 10 -6.41 3.24 10.63
N LEU A 11 -5.10 3.37 10.44
CA LEU A 11 -4.45 3.75 9.19
C LEU A 11 -3.93 2.47 8.52
N LEU A 12 -4.31 2.25 7.27
CA LEU A 12 -3.96 1.02 6.54
C LEU A 12 -3.27 1.39 5.23
N ASP A 13 -2.14 0.75 4.94
CA ASP A 13 -1.64 0.72 3.58
C ASP A 13 -2.50 -0.18 2.67
N MET A 14 -2.27 -0.13 1.36
CA MET A 14 -3.03 -0.88 0.37
C MET A 14 -2.25 -2.09 -0.14
N ASP A 15 -1.08 -1.89 -0.72
CA ASP A 15 -0.40 -2.87 -1.58
C ASP A 15 0.64 -3.63 -0.77
N GLY A 16 0.49 -4.95 -0.65
CA GLY A 16 1.26 -5.73 0.32
C GLY A 16 0.68 -5.73 1.72
N THR A 17 -0.38 -4.93 1.95
CA THR A 17 -1.10 -4.90 3.22
C THR A 17 -2.51 -5.46 3.08
N LEU A 18 -3.41 -4.74 2.43
CA LEU A 18 -4.79 -5.20 2.21
C LEU A 18 -4.91 -6.03 0.93
N LEU A 19 -4.10 -5.71 -0.07
CA LEU A 19 -4.06 -6.37 -1.36
C LEU A 19 -2.74 -7.11 -1.51
N ASP A 20 -2.79 -8.23 -2.24
CA ASP A 20 -1.60 -9.00 -2.56
C ASP A 20 -0.64 -8.18 -3.43
N LEU A 21 0.59 -7.98 -2.94
CA LEU A 21 1.63 -7.22 -3.65
C LEU A 21 2.06 -7.90 -4.95
N HIS A 22 1.68 -9.18 -5.15
CA HIS A 22 1.93 -9.91 -6.38
C HIS A 22 1.52 -9.14 -7.63
N PHE A 23 0.39 -8.41 -7.60
CA PHE A 23 -0.05 -7.61 -8.74
C PHE A 23 1.01 -6.58 -9.17
N ASP A 24 1.49 -5.74 -8.25
CA ASP A 24 2.46 -4.68 -8.60
C ASP A 24 3.84 -5.25 -8.89
N ASN A 25 4.26 -6.31 -8.18
CA ASN A 25 5.52 -7.00 -8.47
C ASN A 25 5.49 -7.61 -9.87
N HIS A 26 4.43 -8.34 -10.23
CA HIS A 26 4.28 -8.88 -11.59
C HIS A 26 4.23 -7.75 -12.61
N PHE A 27 3.45 -6.70 -12.34
CA PHE A 27 3.27 -5.58 -13.26
C PHE A 27 4.60 -4.93 -13.62
N TRP A 28 5.37 -4.48 -12.61
CA TRP A 28 6.61 -3.75 -12.83
C TRP A 28 7.79 -4.64 -13.22
N GLN A 29 7.87 -5.87 -12.69
CA GLN A 29 9.05 -6.72 -12.91
C GLN A 29 8.95 -7.62 -14.14
N THR A 30 7.73 -7.90 -14.61
CA THR A 30 7.49 -8.84 -15.72
C THR A 30 6.70 -8.18 -16.85
N HIS A 31 5.53 -7.61 -16.54
CA HIS A 31 4.61 -7.16 -17.58
C HIS A 31 5.10 -5.92 -18.33
N VAL A 32 5.51 -4.87 -17.62
CA VAL A 32 6.06 -3.64 -18.23
C VAL A 32 7.33 -3.94 -19.03
N PRO A 33 8.34 -4.67 -18.52
CA PRO A 33 9.50 -5.05 -19.32
C PRO A 33 9.19 -5.82 -20.59
N ARG A 34 8.25 -6.77 -20.53
CA ARG A 34 7.81 -7.51 -21.72
C ARG A 34 7.20 -6.55 -22.76
N ARG A 35 6.27 -5.69 -22.35
CA ARG A 35 5.61 -4.72 -23.24
C ARG A 35 6.58 -3.67 -23.79
N TYR A 36 7.54 -3.23 -22.98
CA TYR A 36 8.60 -2.31 -23.39
C TYR A 36 9.51 -2.94 -24.44
N ALA A 37 9.89 -4.22 -24.25
CA ALA A 37 10.67 -4.96 -25.24
C ALA A 37 9.92 -5.10 -26.58
N GLU A 38 8.65 -5.50 -26.53
CA GLU A 38 7.78 -5.67 -27.71
C GLU A 38 7.67 -4.38 -28.53
N THR A 39 7.46 -3.24 -27.86
CA THR A 39 7.26 -1.93 -28.52
C THR A 39 8.54 -1.38 -29.15
N ARG A 40 9.72 -1.78 -28.67
CA ARG A 40 11.03 -1.25 -29.10
C ARG A 40 11.90 -2.24 -29.85
N GLY A 41 11.44 -3.48 -30.03
CA GLY A 41 12.23 -4.54 -30.67
C GLY A 41 13.48 -4.94 -29.87
N LEU A 42 13.45 -4.78 -28.54
CA LEU A 42 14.54 -5.19 -27.65
C LEU A 42 14.39 -6.66 -27.24
N SER A 43 15.48 -7.27 -26.79
CA SER A 43 15.38 -8.55 -26.07
C SER A 43 14.71 -8.32 -24.70
N GLY A 44 14.01 -9.34 -24.20
CA GLY A 44 13.38 -9.26 -22.87
C GLY A 44 14.38 -9.00 -21.75
N GLU A 45 15.61 -9.51 -21.87
CA GLU A 45 16.68 -9.30 -20.90
C GLU A 45 17.18 -7.84 -20.91
N ALA A 46 17.45 -7.27 -22.09
CA ALA A 46 17.91 -5.89 -22.21
C ALA A 46 16.86 -4.89 -21.68
N ALA A 47 15.59 -5.10 -22.04
CA ALA A 47 14.49 -4.29 -21.52
C ALA A 47 14.35 -4.39 -19.99
N ARG A 48 14.51 -5.60 -19.44
CA ARG A 48 14.45 -5.81 -17.99
C ARG A 48 15.60 -5.09 -17.28
N GLU A 49 16.83 -5.24 -17.75
CA GLU A 49 17.99 -4.59 -17.14
C GLU A 49 17.85 -3.05 -17.15
N GLU A 50 17.48 -2.49 -18.30
CA GLU A 50 17.26 -1.06 -18.47
C GLU A 50 16.19 -0.52 -17.51
N LEU A 51 15.01 -1.16 -17.49
CA LEU A 51 13.91 -0.70 -16.65
C LEU A 51 14.20 -0.87 -15.17
N MET A 52 14.83 -1.98 -14.76
CA MET A 52 15.25 -2.14 -13.37
C MET A 52 16.18 -1.02 -12.96
N SER A 53 17.17 -0.66 -13.77
CA SER A 53 18.07 0.46 -13.47
C SER A 53 17.30 1.78 -13.27
N ARG A 54 16.36 2.10 -14.17
CA ARG A 54 15.51 3.30 -14.06
C ARG A 54 14.64 3.28 -12.80
N TYR A 55 14.02 2.15 -12.48
CA TYR A 55 13.21 2.00 -11.27
C TYR A 55 14.07 2.27 -10.03
N HIS A 56 15.21 1.57 -9.88
CA HIS A 56 16.08 1.72 -8.70
C HIS A 56 16.52 3.18 -8.48
N ALA A 57 16.76 3.94 -9.56
CA ALA A 57 17.13 5.36 -9.47
C ALA A 57 16.03 6.28 -8.90
N ARG A 58 14.79 5.79 -8.76
CA ARG A 58 13.64 6.53 -8.22
C ARG A 58 13.10 5.94 -6.91
N ALA A 59 13.60 4.81 -6.45
CA ALA A 59 13.08 4.12 -5.26
C ALA A 59 12.95 5.06 -4.05
N GLY A 60 11.80 5.01 -3.38
CA GLY A 60 11.48 5.87 -2.23
C GLY A 60 11.04 7.30 -2.56
N THR A 61 11.00 7.70 -3.84
CA THR A 61 10.47 9.00 -4.27
C THR A 61 8.99 8.88 -4.68
N LEU A 62 8.27 10.01 -4.79
CA LEU A 62 6.91 9.99 -5.36
C LEU A 62 6.88 9.51 -6.82
N ASP A 63 7.94 9.77 -7.58
CA ASP A 63 8.03 9.33 -8.99
C ASP A 63 8.03 7.80 -9.10
N TRP A 64 8.62 7.09 -8.14
CA TRP A 64 8.56 5.64 -8.08
C TRP A 64 7.12 5.11 -8.03
N TYR A 65 6.25 5.78 -7.27
CA TYR A 65 4.84 5.40 -7.13
C TYR A 65 3.92 5.98 -8.22
N SER A 66 4.46 6.82 -9.11
CA SER A 66 3.71 7.65 -10.04
C SER A 66 3.41 6.95 -11.36
N VAL A 67 2.13 6.74 -11.64
CA VAL A 67 1.68 6.26 -12.96
C VAL A 67 2.00 7.27 -14.07
N ASP A 68 1.85 8.57 -13.79
CA ASP A 68 2.01 9.62 -14.81
C ASP A 68 3.49 9.87 -15.16
N TYR A 69 4.37 9.77 -14.15
CA TYR A 69 5.82 9.81 -14.38
C TYR A 69 6.25 8.68 -15.30
N TRP A 70 5.90 7.43 -14.97
CA TRP A 70 6.30 6.27 -15.77
C TRP A 70 5.66 6.22 -17.15
N ALA A 71 4.45 6.77 -17.30
CA ALA A 71 3.83 6.91 -18.62
C ALA A 71 4.63 7.83 -19.54
N THR A 72 5.17 8.92 -18.98
CA THR A 72 6.02 9.86 -19.71
C THR A 72 7.41 9.28 -19.95
N GLU A 73 8.06 8.78 -18.90
CA GLU A 73 9.44 8.26 -18.93
C GLU A 73 9.61 7.05 -19.85
N LEU A 74 8.59 6.20 -19.92
CA LEU A 74 8.60 4.99 -20.75
C LEU A 74 7.87 5.18 -22.08
N GLU A 75 7.19 6.30 -22.29
CA GLU A 75 6.30 6.54 -23.44
C GLU A 75 5.29 5.39 -23.62
N MET A 76 4.64 4.98 -22.54
CA MET A 76 3.70 3.85 -22.50
C MET A 76 2.43 4.20 -21.72
N ASP A 77 1.31 3.62 -22.13
CA ASP A 77 0.05 3.74 -21.38
C ASP A 77 0.06 2.80 -20.16
N ILE A 78 0.69 3.26 -19.07
CA ILE A 78 0.84 2.48 -17.83
C ILE A 78 -0.51 2.07 -17.24
N MET A 79 -1.56 2.90 -17.37
CA MET A 79 -2.89 2.53 -16.87
C MET A 79 -3.50 1.39 -17.68
N ARG A 80 -3.46 1.48 -19.00
CA ARG A 80 -3.94 0.39 -19.86
C ARG A 80 -3.19 -0.91 -19.58
N LEU A 81 -1.87 -0.85 -19.40
CA LEU A 81 -1.10 -2.04 -19.06
C LEU A 81 -1.50 -2.63 -17.70
N LYS A 82 -1.79 -1.78 -16.70
CA LYS A 82 -2.33 -2.25 -15.40
C LYS A 82 -3.68 -2.96 -15.57
N GLU A 83 -4.54 -2.48 -16.47
CA GLU A 83 -5.82 -3.12 -16.77
C GLU A 83 -5.66 -4.51 -17.39
N GLU A 84 -4.65 -4.72 -18.24
CA GLU A 84 -4.38 -6.03 -18.88
C GLU A 84 -4.10 -7.15 -17.86
N VAL A 85 -3.50 -6.81 -16.72
CA VAL A 85 -3.17 -7.75 -15.63
C VAL A 85 -4.02 -7.54 -14.37
N ALA A 86 -5.12 -6.77 -14.46
CA ALA A 86 -5.97 -6.46 -13.31
C ALA A 86 -6.64 -7.69 -12.67
N HIS A 87 -6.69 -8.82 -13.38
CA HIS A 87 -7.17 -10.10 -12.84
C HIS A 87 -6.27 -10.66 -11.73
N LEU A 88 -5.04 -10.14 -11.56
CA LEU A 88 -4.15 -10.49 -10.46
C LEU A 88 -4.38 -9.65 -9.18
N ILE A 89 -5.23 -8.61 -9.24
CA ILE A 89 -5.58 -7.82 -8.05
C ILE A 89 -6.41 -8.71 -7.13
N ALA A 90 -5.83 -9.07 -6.00
CA ALA A 90 -6.46 -9.94 -5.01
C ALA A 90 -6.45 -9.28 -3.63
N VAL A 91 -7.55 -9.43 -2.90
CA VAL A 91 -7.67 -9.02 -1.49
C VAL A 91 -7.04 -10.12 -0.62
N HIS A 92 -6.23 -9.75 0.35
CA HIS A 92 -5.68 -10.72 1.31
C HIS A 92 -6.81 -11.37 2.14
N PRO A 93 -6.65 -12.64 2.56
CA PRO A 93 -7.65 -13.30 3.40
C PRO A 93 -7.98 -12.49 4.66
N SER A 94 -9.24 -12.53 5.11
CA SER A 94 -9.73 -11.86 6.32
C SER A 94 -9.76 -10.32 6.29
N VAL A 95 -9.31 -9.66 5.21
CA VAL A 95 -9.31 -8.19 5.11
C VAL A 95 -10.72 -7.61 5.15
N THR A 96 -11.65 -8.18 4.37
CA THR A 96 -13.03 -7.66 4.30
C THR A 96 -13.73 -7.81 5.65
N GLU A 97 -13.56 -8.96 6.31
CA GLU A 97 -14.09 -9.23 7.65
C GLU A 97 -13.48 -8.29 8.69
N PHE A 98 -12.17 -8.04 8.61
CA PHE A 98 -11.47 -7.11 9.50
C PHE A 98 -11.97 -5.69 9.32
N LEU A 99 -12.04 -5.19 8.09
CA LEU A 99 -12.54 -3.85 7.80
C LEU A 99 -13.98 -3.66 8.28
N ALA A 100 -14.83 -4.67 8.10
CA ALA A 100 -16.19 -4.67 8.64
C ALA A 100 -16.20 -4.63 10.18
N ALA A 101 -15.36 -5.43 10.84
CA ALA A 101 -15.26 -5.47 12.29
C ALA A 101 -14.76 -4.15 12.89
N VAL A 102 -13.74 -3.53 12.30
CA VAL A 102 -13.22 -2.22 12.76
C VAL A 102 -14.29 -1.15 12.63
N ARG A 103 -15.01 -1.10 11.50
CA ARG A 103 -16.11 -0.16 11.29
C ARG A 103 -17.26 -0.40 12.29
N ALA A 104 -17.63 -1.65 12.53
CA ALA A 104 -18.65 -1.99 13.53
C ALA A 104 -18.26 -1.58 14.95
N SER A 105 -16.96 -1.51 15.24
CA SER A 105 -16.43 -1.07 16.52
C SER A 105 -16.46 0.46 16.73
N GLY A 106 -16.96 1.23 15.74
CA GLY A 106 -17.06 2.69 15.81
C GLY A 106 -15.75 3.44 15.61
N ARG A 107 -14.67 2.75 15.24
CA ARG A 107 -13.35 3.35 14.98
C ARG A 107 -13.28 3.92 13.57
N ARG A 108 -12.47 4.96 13.42
CA ARG A 108 -12.21 5.60 12.13
C ARG A 108 -11.21 4.78 11.32
N VAL A 109 -11.49 4.53 10.05
CA VAL A 109 -10.63 3.74 9.16
C VAL A 109 -10.24 4.55 7.94
N ALA A 110 -8.93 4.77 7.76
CA ALA A 110 -8.39 5.48 6.62
C ALA A 110 -7.41 4.60 5.83
N LEU A 111 -7.58 4.58 4.51
CA LEU A 111 -6.55 4.06 3.61
C LEU A 111 -5.52 5.15 3.36
N VAL A 112 -4.25 4.86 3.64
CA VAL A 112 -3.14 5.80 3.51
C VAL A 112 -2.05 5.13 2.69
N THR A 113 -1.88 5.54 1.43
CA THR A 113 -1.04 4.80 0.48
C THR A 113 -0.11 5.72 -0.31
N ASN A 114 1.06 5.19 -0.66
CA ASN A 114 1.93 5.85 -1.63
C ASN A 114 1.41 5.72 -3.08
N ALA A 115 0.49 4.80 -3.36
CA ALA A 115 0.02 4.53 -4.71
C ALA A 115 -0.65 5.75 -5.37
N HIS A 116 -0.39 5.93 -6.67
CA HIS A 116 -1.03 6.96 -7.49
C HIS A 116 -2.57 6.80 -7.53
N HIS A 117 -3.31 7.91 -7.52
CA HIS A 117 -4.77 7.93 -7.45
C HIS A 117 -5.46 7.07 -8.53
N LYS A 118 -4.93 7.05 -9.77
CA LYS A 118 -5.46 6.19 -10.85
C LYS A 118 -5.37 4.69 -10.52
N SER A 119 -4.27 4.28 -9.89
CA SER A 119 -4.08 2.89 -9.43
C SER A 119 -5.03 2.55 -8.27
N VAL A 120 -5.20 3.48 -7.33
CA VAL A 120 -6.17 3.34 -6.23
C VAL A 120 -7.59 3.16 -6.79
N THR A 121 -8.02 3.99 -7.73
CA THR A 121 -9.36 3.88 -8.36
C THR A 121 -9.58 2.51 -9.01
N LEU A 122 -8.60 2.03 -9.79
CA LEU A 122 -8.67 0.70 -10.41
C LEU A 122 -8.82 -0.41 -9.36
N LYS A 123 -7.98 -0.40 -8.33
CA LYS A 123 -7.98 -1.43 -7.28
C LYS A 123 -9.25 -1.41 -6.43
N MET A 124 -9.76 -0.23 -6.12
CA MET A 124 -11.03 -0.09 -5.40
C MET A 124 -12.22 -0.62 -6.21
N ALA A 125 -12.25 -0.35 -7.52
CA ALA A 125 -13.30 -0.86 -8.40
C ALA A 125 -13.26 -2.39 -8.54
N ARG A 126 -12.05 -2.99 -8.55
CA ARG A 126 -11.87 -4.44 -8.66
C ARG A 126 -12.21 -5.20 -7.38
N THR A 127 -11.92 -4.60 -6.24
CA THR A 127 -12.01 -5.27 -4.93
C THR A 127 -13.28 -4.96 -4.17
N GLY A 128 -13.94 -3.84 -4.48
CA GLY A 128 -15.13 -3.38 -3.77
C GLY A 128 -14.85 -2.86 -2.35
N LEU A 129 -13.58 -2.65 -1.96
CA LEU A 129 -13.22 -2.24 -0.61
C LEU A 129 -13.56 -0.77 -0.27
N ARG A 130 -13.79 0.08 -1.27
CA ARG A 130 -14.03 1.53 -1.09
C ARG A 130 -15.03 1.88 0.02
N PRO A 131 -16.19 1.20 0.18
CA PRO A 131 -17.19 1.56 1.20
C PRO A 131 -16.73 1.35 2.65
N HIS A 132 -15.63 0.62 2.88
CA HIS A 132 -15.13 0.33 4.22
C HIS A 132 -14.29 1.48 4.82
N PHE A 133 -13.87 2.46 4.00
CA PHE A 133 -13.00 3.55 4.44
C PHE A 133 -13.75 4.86 4.61
N ASP A 134 -13.51 5.53 5.74
CA ASP A 134 -13.94 6.90 5.99
C ASP A 134 -13.14 7.90 5.15
N ALA A 135 -11.87 7.60 4.92
CA ALA A 135 -10.96 8.40 4.11
C ALA A 135 -10.03 7.52 3.25
N ILE A 136 -9.67 8.03 2.07
CA ILE A 136 -8.63 7.46 1.22
C ILE A 136 -7.68 8.59 0.85
N VAL A 137 -6.43 8.49 1.28
CA VAL A 137 -5.40 9.52 1.06
C VAL A 137 -4.20 8.90 0.35
N SER A 138 -3.89 9.45 -0.82
CA SER A 138 -2.67 9.13 -1.58
C SER A 138 -1.59 10.15 -1.26
N SER A 139 -0.34 9.69 -1.13
CA SER A 139 0.84 10.55 -0.94
C SER A 139 1.02 11.59 -2.04
N HIS A 140 0.53 11.32 -3.26
CA HIS A 140 0.51 12.28 -4.35
C HIS A 140 -0.30 13.54 -4.04
N ALA A 141 -1.40 13.43 -3.29
CA ALA A 141 -2.19 14.58 -2.87
C ALA A 141 -1.46 15.42 -1.80
N LEU A 142 -0.53 14.82 -1.07
CA LEU A 142 0.23 15.45 0.01
C LEU A 142 1.62 15.89 -0.42
N GLY A 143 2.12 15.47 -1.59
CA GLY A 143 3.40 15.90 -2.15
C GLY A 143 4.63 15.39 -1.39
N LEU A 144 4.48 14.40 -0.51
CA LEU A 144 5.58 13.69 0.16
C LEU A 144 5.26 12.20 0.21
N PRO A 145 6.23 11.30 0.00
CA PRO A 145 6.03 9.87 0.19
C PRO A 145 5.94 9.55 1.70
N LYS A 146 5.30 8.43 2.05
CA LYS A 146 5.06 8.03 3.45
C LYS A 146 6.33 7.87 4.27
N GLU A 147 7.46 7.56 3.64
CA GLU A 147 8.80 7.43 4.23
C GLU A 147 9.36 8.76 4.75
N ASP A 148 8.83 9.89 4.28
CA ASP A 148 9.19 11.20 4.79
C ASP A 148 8.32 11.53 6.02
N VAL A 149 8.93 11.81 7.16
CA VAL A 149 8.22 12.17 8.40
C VAL A 149 7.24 13.35 8.20
N GLY A 150 7.53 14.27 7.29
CA GLY A 150 6.66 15.39 6.92
C GLY A 150 5.34 14.96 6.30
N PHE A 151 5.25 13.76 5.72
CA PHE A 151 4.00 13.19 5.22
C PHE A 151 2.94 13.11 6.33
N TRP A 152 3.30 12.59 7.50
CA TRP A 152 2.35 12.37 8.59
C TRP A 152 1.75 13.66 9.13
N ARG A 153 2.53 14.75 9.16
CA ARG A 153 2.04 16.10 9.48
C ARG A 153 1.01 16.58 8.46
N ARG A 154 1.28 16.37 7.16
CA ARG A 154 0.34 16.77 6.09
C ARG A 154 -0.92 15.92 6.09
N LEU A 155 -0.79 14.62 6.38
CA LEU A 155 -1.92 13.71 6.54
C LEU A 155 -2.83 14.17 7.68
N GLN A 156 -2.27 14.41 8.88
CA GLN A 156 -3.05 14.83 10.03
C GLN A 156 -3.77 16.17 9.81
N ALA A 157 -3.22 17.05 8.97
CA ALA A 157 -3.86 18.32 8.63
C ALA A 157 -5.12 18.17 7.76
N VAL A 158 -5.19 17.16 6.88
CA VAL A 158 -6.34 16.92 6.00
C VAL A 158 -7.29 15.85 6.53
N GLU A 159 -6.78 14.96 7.38
CA GLU A 159 -7.48 13.84 7.98
C GLU A 159 -7.08 13.80 9.46
N PRO A 160 -7.76 14.56 10.35
CA PRO A 160 -7.36 14.67 11.74
C PRO A 160 -7.45 13.35 12.51
N PHE A 161 -6.38 12.99 13.22
CA PHE A 161 -6.31 11.84 14.13
C PHE A 161 -5.39 12.16 15.32
N ASP A 162 -5.48 11.40 16.41
CA ASP A 162 -4.51 11.43 17.51
C ASP A 162 -3.41 10.37 17.24
N PRO A 163 -2.14 10.76 17.01
CA PRO A 163 -1.06 9.82 16.72
C PRO A 163 -0.88 8.78 17.82
N ALA A 164 -1.01 9.16 19.10
CA ALA A 164 -0.84 8.24 20.23
C ALA A 164 -1.96 7.20 20.31
N ARG A 165 -3.14 7.50 19.73
CA ARG A 165 -4.31 6.62 19.67
C ARG A 165 -4.57 6.06 18.28
N SER A 166 -3.51 5.89 17.50
CA SER A 166 -3.58 5.38 16.12
C SER A 166 -2.80 4.09 15.93
N LEU A 167 -3.38 3.19 15.14
CA LEU A 167 -2.71 2.00 14.61
C LEU A 167 -2.37 2.24 13.14
N LEU A 168 -1.12 1.96 12.75
CA LEU A 168 -0.72 1.79 11.36
C LEU A 168 -0.38 0.33 11.08
N VAL A 169 -0.96 -0.21 10.00
CA VAL A 169 -0.54 -1.49 9.41
C VAL A 169 0.03 -1.22 8.02
N ASP A 170 1.28 -1.64 7.81
CA ASP A 170 2.04 -1.37 6.59
C ASP A 170 3.06 -2.48 6.34
N ASP A 171 3.33 -2.84 5.09
CA ASP A 171 4.39 -3.81 4.79
C ASP A 171 5.77 -3.16 4.62
N SER A 172 5.84 -1.85 4.41
CA SER A 172 7.07 -1.10 4.22
C SER A 172 7.70 -0.68 5.54
N LEU A 173 8.86 -1.26 5.88
CA LEU A 173 9.57 -0.93 7.13
C LEU A 173 10.06 0.53 7.19
N PRO A 174 10.58 1.14 6.11
CA PRO A 174 10.90 2.57 6.11
C PRO A 174 9.69 3.46 6.39
N VAL A 175 8.49 3.05 5.95
CA VAL A 175 7.25 3.76 6.29
C VAL A 175 6.94 3.61 7.78
N LEU A 176 7.04 2.40 8.33
CA LEU A 176 6.86 2.19 9.78
C LEU A 176 7.89 2.98 10.60
N ASP A 177 9.13 3.10 10.13
CA ASP A 177 10.18 3.90 10.78
C ASP A 177 9.78 5.37 10.82
N SER A 178 9.37 5.94 9.70
CA SER A 178 8.91 7.34 9.65
C SER A 178 7.66 7.58 10.52
N ALA A 179 6.75 6.61 10.60
CA ALA A 179 5.54 6.67 11.41
C ALA A 179 5.87 6.64 12.91
N ARG A 180 6.84 5.80 13.30
CA ARG A 180 7.39 5.75 14.65
C ARG A 180 8.03 7.08 15.02
N ASP A 181 8.86 7.63 14.14
CA ASP A 181 9.57 8.89 14.36
C ASP A 181 8.60 10.09 14.44
N TYR A 182 7.44 10.00 13.77
CA TYR A 182 6.36 10.95 13.94
C TYR A 182 5.62 10.82 15.29
N GLY A 183 5.55 9.60 15.84
CA GLY A 183 4.91 9.32 17.13
C GLY A 183 3.60 8.54 17.04
N LEU A 184 3.41 7.70 16.01
CA LEU A 184 2.25 6.79 15.97
C LEU A 184 2.34 5.75 17.09
N GLY A 185 1.24 5.57 17.82
CA GLY A 185 1.19 4.76 19.04
C GLY A 185 1.35 3.27 18.81
N GLN A 186 0.78 2.73 17.73
CA GLN A 186 0.89 1.30 17.40
C GLN A 186 1.23 1.08 15.94
N LEU A 187 2.23 0.22 15.71
CA LEU A 187 2.76 -0.11 14.39
C LEU A 187 2.77 -1.62 14.23
N LEU A 188 2.27 -2.10 13.08
CA LEU A 188 2.29 -3.51 12.71
C LEU A 188 2.83 -3.67 11.29
N ALA A 189 3.80 -4.56 11.13
CA ALA A 189 4.28 -5.00 9.84
C ALA A 189 3.42 -6.15 9.28
N VAL A 190 3.54 -6.42 7.98
CA VAL A 190 2.94 -7.59 7.33
C VAL A 190 4.03 -8.58 6.94
N ARG A 191 3.91 -9.84 7.41
CA ARG A 191 4.91 -10.88 7.15
C ARG A 191 4.92 -11.36 5.71
N ARG A 192 3.76 -11.35 5.05
CA ARG A 192 3.59 -11.91 3.70
C ARG A 192 2.88 -10.93 2.77
N PRO A 193 3.56 -9.85 2.35
CA PRO A 193 2.95 -8.85 1.47
C PRO A 193 2.64 -9.41 0.08
N ASP A 194 3.54 -10.22 -0.48
CA ASP A 194 3.35 -10.95 -1.73
C ASP A 194 3.16 -12.44 -1.42
N THR A 195 2.01 -13.02 -1.77
CA THR A 195 1.73 -14.44 -1.47
C THR A 195 2.58 -15.42 -2.27
N ARG A 196 3.29 -14.96 -3.31
CA ARG A 196 4.20 -15.76 -4.13
C ARG A 196 5.64 -15.74 -3.64
N GLN A 197 5.94 -14.94 -2.61
CA GLN A 197 7.28 -14.81 -2.04
C GLN A 197 7.35 -15.43 -0.63
N PRO A 198 8.56 -15.76 -0.14
CA PRO A 198 8.77 -16.10 1.26
C PRO A 198 8.33 -14.98 2.20
N GLU A 199 8.14 -15.32 3.47
CA GLU A 199 7.88 -14.31 4.49
C GLU A 199 9.04 -13.33 4.61
N LYS A 200 8.69 -12.06 4.77
CA LYS A 200 9.60 -10.94 4.93
C LYS A 200 10.15 -10.91 6.36
N ASP A 201 11.45 -10.64 6.50
CA ASP A 201 12.01 -10.25 7.79
C ASP A 201 11.52 -8.85 8.15
N THR A 202 10.88 -8.74 9.31
CA THR A 202 10.25 -7.51 9.81
C THR A 202 11.15 -6.75 10.80
N THR A 203 12.41 -7.17 10.94
CA THR A 203 13.49 -6.44 11.64
C THR A 203 13.11 -5.94 13.03
N GLY A 204 12.31 -6.73 13.77
CA GLY A 204 11.88 -6.44 15.14
C GLY A 204 10.52 -5.75 15.28
N TYR A 205 9.84 -5.38 14.19
CA TYR A 205 8.45 -4.95 14.26
C TYR A 205 7.54 -6.13 14.65
N ARG A 206 6.52 -5.84 15.47
CA ARG A 206 5.39 -6.77 15.60
C ARG A 206 4.74 -6.90 14.24
N ALA A 207 4.42 -8.12 13.82
CA ALA A 207 3.95 -8.37 12.47
C ALA A 207 2.86 -9.42 12.42
N ILE A 208 1.84 -9.16 11.62
CA ILE A 208 0.73 -10.07 11.34
C ILE A 208 1.05 -10.96 10.14
N GLY A 209 0.60 -12.22 10.19
CA GLY A 209 0.49 -13.07 9.00
C GLY A 209 -0.89 -12.95 8.34
N SER A 210 -1.91 -12.57 9.11
CA SER A 210 -3.29 -12.35 8.68
C SER A 210 -4.00 -11.30 9.53
N PHE A 211 -4.94 -10.56 8.94
CA PHE A 211 -5.81 -9.65 9.68
C PHE A 211 -6.73 -10.35 10.69
N ALA A 212 -6.93 -11.67 10.58
CA ALA A 212 -7.63 -12.47 11.59
C ALA A 212 -6.96 -12.41 12.98
N GLU A 213 -5.65 -12.15 13.04
CA GLU A 213 -4.88 -12.09 14.30
C GLU A 213 -5.14 -10.81 15.10
N ILE A 214 -5.76 -9.81 14.49
CA ILE A 214 -5.97 -8.49 15.08
C ILE A 214 -7.43 -8.05 15.01
N MET A 215 -8.41 -8.96 14.98
CA MET A 215 -9.81 -8.56 15.02
C MET A 215 -10.12 -7.73 16.29
N PRO A 216 -10.83 -6.59 16.17
CA PRO A 216 -11.32 -5.87 17.35
C PRO A 216 -12.32 -6.75 18.11
N ALA A 217 -12.35 -6.62 19.44
CA ALA A 217 -13.35 -7.30 20.24
C ALA A 217 -14.75 -6.86 19.79
N ARG A 218 -15.68 -7.82 19.71
CA ARG A 218 -17.10 -7.49 19.54
C ARG A 218 -17.54 -6.71 20.77
N HIS A 219 -18.03 -5.48 20.58
CA HIS A 219 -18.89 -4.90 21.59
C HIS A 219 -20.20 -5.68 21.51
N ASP A 220 -20.36 -6.66 22.39
CA ASP A 220 -21.67 -7.20 22.69
C ASP A 220 -22.39 -6.09 23.48
N ASP A 221 -23.46 -5.54 22.88
CA ASP A 221 -24.40 -4.63 23.54
C ASP A 221 -25.11 -5.30 24.72
#